data_AF-A0A8D9CNV1-F1
#
_entry.id   AF-A0A8D9CNV1-F1
#
_cell.length_a   1.000
_cell.length_b   1.000
_cell.length_c   1.000
_cell.angle_alpha   90.00
_cell.angle_beta   90.00
_cell.angle_gamma   90.00
#
_symmetry.space_group_name_H-M   'P 1'
#
loop_
_entity.id
_entity.type
_entity.pdbx_description
1 polymer ?
#
loop_
_entity_poly.entity_id
_entity_poly.type
_entity_poly.pdbx_seq_one_letter_code
_entity_poly.pdbx_strand_id
1 'polypeptide(L)' 'IDKQEKLIDLEKKKKNFFGWKPPPISWLKCDIGCAWDKIRKQSGASWILRNREGKVLLHGRRSFTNIQNKQDASLESW' A
#
# COMPACT_ATOMS: atom_id res chain seq x y z
N ILE A 1 -14.15 -22.72 -24.16
CA ILE A 1 -13.42 -21.75 -23.31
C ILE A 1 -13.07 -20.58 -24.20
N ASP A 2 -13.84 -19.52 -24.02
CA ASP A 2 -14.21 -18.61 -25.09
C ASP A 2 -13.11 -17.57 -25.35
N LYS A 3 -12.92 -17.17 -26.61
CA LYS A 3 -11.87 -16.19 -27.02
C LYS A 3 -12.01 -14.88 -26.23
N GLN A 4 -13.23 -14.57 -25.82
CA GLN A 4 -13.61 -13.43 -24.99
C GLN A 4 -13.04 -13.52 -23.56
N GLU A 5 -13.05 -14.69 -22.93
CA GLU A 5 -12.50 -14.89 -21.58
C GLU A 5 -10.98 -14.65 -21.55
N LYS A 6 -10.27 -15.08 -22.59
CA LYS A 6 -8.82 -14.86 -22.73
C LYS A 6 -8.47 -13.38 -22.89
N LEU A 7 -9.29 -12.60 -23.59
CA LEU A 7 -9.09 -11.16 -23.76
C LEU A 7 -9.32 -10.41 -22.44
N ILE A 8 -10.35 -10.79 -21.69
CA ILE A 8 -10.63 -10.23 -20.36
C ILE A 8 -9.49 -10.55 -19.38
N ASP A 9 -8.93 -11.76 -19.41
CA ASP A 9 -7.76 -12.12 -18.60
C ASP A 9 -6.50 -11.34 -19.01
N LEU A 10 -6.30 -11.11 -20.31
CA LEU A 10 -5.16 -10.35 -20.82
C LEU A 10 -5.24 -8.86 -20.46
N GLU A 11 -6.43 -8.25 -20.51
CA GLU A 11 -6.65 -6.88 -20.04
C GLU A 11 -6.46 -6.76 -18.52
N LYS A 12 -6.97 -7.72 -17.74
CA LYS A 12 -6.69 -7.79 -16.28
C LYS A 12 -5.18 -7.88 -16.01
N LYS A 13 -4.45 -8.71 -16.76
CA LYS A 13 -2.98 -8.83 -16.65
C LYS A 13 -2.24 -7.55 -17.06
N LYS A 14 -2.69 -6.84 -18.10
CA LYS A 14 -2.12 -5.54 -18.51
C LYS A 14 -2.35 -4.47 -17.45
N LYS A 15 -3.53 -4.43 -16.83
CA LYS A 15 -3.83 -3.50 -15.72
C LYS A 15 -2.92 -3.73 -14.51
N ASN A 16 -2.42 -4.94 -14.33
CA ASN A 16 -1.49 -5.31 -13.25
C ASN A 16 -0.02 -4.92 -13.49
N PHE A 17 0.36 -4.36 -14.64
CA PHE A 17 1.74 -3.87 -14.84
C PHE A 17 2.01 -2.57 -14.07
N PHE A 18 0.97 -1.77 -13.81
CA PHE A 18 0.98 -0.56 -12.97
C PHE A 18 0.18 -0.73 -11.65
N GLY A 19 -0.25 -1.95 -11.34
CA GLY A 19 -1.10 -2.27 -10.19
C GLY A 19 -0.35 -2.94 -9.02
N TRP A 20 -1.06 -3.14 -7.91
CA TRP A 20 -0.56 -3.90 -6.76
C TRP A 20 -0.12 -5.31 -7.20
N LYS A 21 1.16 -5.63 -6.98
CA LYS A 21 1.70 -6.97 -7.23
C LYS A 21 1.60 -7.84 -5.98
N PRO A 22 1.08 -9.06 -6.08
CA PRO A 22 1.01 -9.98 -4.95
C PRO A 22 2.41 -10.37 -4.48
N PRO A 23 2.61 -10.59 -3.17
CA PRO A 23 3.87 -11.10 -2.64
C PRO A 23 4.13 -12.57 -3.06
N PRO A 24 5.36 -13.07 -2.87
CA PRO A 24 5.67 -14.49 -2.96
C PRO A 24 4.77 -15.37 -2.08
N ILE A 25 4.76 -16.67 -2.36
CA ILE A 25 4.05 -17.65 -1.52
C ILE A 25 4.60 -17.59 -0.09
N SER A 26 3.69 -17.71 0.89
CA SER A 26 3.97 -17.63 2.34
C SER A 26 4.39 -16.24 2.85
N TRP A 27 4.37 -15.21 2.01
CA TRP A 27 4.66 -13.83 2.41
C TRP A 27 3.37 -13.01 2.55
N LEU A 28 3.42 -12.04 3.45
CA LEU A 28 2.44 -10.96 3.54
C LEU A 28 3.03 -9.70 2.94
N LYS A 29 2.18 -8.87 2.34
CA LYS A 29 2.58 -7.56 1.84
C LYS A 29 1.94 -6.48 2.69
N CYS A 30 2.79 -5.63 3.28
CA CYS A 30 2.36 -4.43 3.98
C CYS A 30 2.52 -3.23 3.05
N ASP A 31 1.42 -2.58 2.70
CA ASP A 31 1.44 -1.31 1.98
C ASP A 31 1.35 -0.18 3.02
N ILE A 32 2.36 0.68 3.09
CA ILE A 32 2.48 1.79 4.05
C ILE A 32 2.29 3.12 3.32
N GLY A 33 1.44 3.99 3.86
CA GLY A 33 1.25 5.36 3.41
C GLY A 33 1.64 6.37 4.49
N CYS A 34 2.35 7.43 4.12
CA CYS A 34 2.72 8.53 5.00
C CYS A 34 2.25 9.88 4.43
N ALA A 35 1.93 10.82 5.32
CA ALA A 35 1.61 12.21 5.00
C ALA A 35 2.27 13.13 6.02
N TRP A 36 2.73 14.30 5.58
CA TRP A 36 3.37 15.30 6.45
C TRP A 36 2.83 16.69 6.15
N ASP A 37 2.43 17.39 7.21
CA ASP A 37 2.07 18.79 7.18
C ASP A 37 3.17 19.62 7.84
N LYS A 38 3.90 20.37 7.01
CA LYS A 38 5.00 21.26 7.43
C LYS A 38 4.51 22.40 8.33
N ILE A 39 3.32 22.95 8.07
CA ILE A 39 2.80 24.11 8.81
C ILE A 39 2.39 23.67 10.21
N ARG A 40 1.68 22.54 10.31
CA ARG A 40 1.22 22.00 11.59
C ARG A 40 2.28 21.19 12.34
N LYS A 41 3.42 20.89 11.70
CA LYS A 41 4.46 20.01 12.24
C LYS A 41 3.91 18.66 12.68
N GLN A 42 3.03 18.09 11.85
CA GLN A 42 2.32 16.85 12.11
C GLN A 42 2.55 15.87 10.97
N SER A 43 2.55 14.58 11.28
CA SER A 43 2.50 13.54 10.26
C SER A 43 1.42 12.51 10.57
N GLY A 44 1.04 11.76 9.54
CA GLY A 44 0.17 10.61 9.64
C GLY A 44 0.79 9.43 8.91
N ALA A 45 0.64 8.25 9.50
CA ALA A 45 0.98 6.98 8.90
C ALA A 45 -0.27 6.10 8.81
N SER A 46 -0.32 5.24 7.81
CA SER A 46 -1.34 4.20 7.66
C SER A 46 -0.74 2.97 7.02
N TRP A 47 -1.27 1.80 7.35
CA TRP A 47 -0.81 0.54 6.79
C TRP A 47 -1.95 -0.42 6.55
N ILE A 48 -1.80 -1.24 5.51
CA ILE A 48 -2.69 -2.35 5.20
C ILE A 48 -1.84 -3.59 4.94
N LEU A 49 -2.05 -4.65 5.71
CA LEU A 49 -1.40 -5.94 5.56
C LEU A 49 -2.32 -6.87 4.76
N ARG A 50 -1.82 -7.38 3.63
CA ARG A 50 -2.56 -8.27 2.75
C ARG A 50 -1.83 -9.58 2.55
N ASN A 51 -2.59 -10.66 2.37
CA ASN A 51 -2.04 -11.92 1.90
C ASN A 51 -1.80 -11.89 0.37
N ARG A 52 -1.35 -13.02 -0.19
CA ARG A 52 -1.06 -13.17 -1.62
C ARG A 52 -2.28 -12.95 -2.52
N GLU A 53 -3.47 -13.29 -2.05
CA GLU A 53 -4.73 -13.11 -2.77
C GLU A 53 -5.24 -11.66 -2.72
N GLY A 54 -4.54 -10.77 -2.00
CA GLY A 54 -4.94 -9.39 -1.79
C GLY A 54 -5.98 -9.20 -0.69
N LYS A 55 -6.33 -10.26 0.06
CA LYS A 55 -7.22 -10.17 1.21
C LYS A 55 -6.53 -9.37 2.32
N VAL A 56 -7.21 -8.33 2.79
CA VAL A 56 -6.76 -7.56 3.95
C VAL A 56 -6.87 -8.43 5.19
N LEU A 57 -5.75 -8.56 5.91
CA LEU A 57 -5.67 -9.28 7.18
C LEU A 57 -5.70 -8.30 8.36
N LEU A 58 -4.96 -7.19 8.24
CA LEU A 58 -4.85 -6.14 9.25
C LEU A 58 -4.79 -4.77 8.58
N HIS A 59 -5.21 -3.73 9.29
CA HIS A 59 -5.01 -2.35 8.90
C HIS A 59 -4.83 -1.46 10.14
N GLY A 60 -4.22 -0.30 9.96
CA GLY A 60 -4.02 0.65 11.05
C GLY A 60 -3.67 2.05 10.56
N ARG A 61 -3.72 2.99 11.49
CA ARG A 61 -3.30 4.38 11.27
C ARG A 61 -2.76 4.98 12.56
N ARG A 62 -1.83 5.93 12.43
CA ARG A 62 -1.25 6.67 13.55
C ARG A 62 -1.00 8.11 13.14
N SER A 63 -1.07 9.02 14.11
CA SER A 63 -0.71 10.43 13.94
C SER A 63 0.43 10.78 14.88
N PHE A 64 1.30 11.67 14.42
CA PHE A 64 2.46 12.14 15.16
C PHE A 64 2.49 13.66 15.16
N THR A 65 2.96 14.22 16.28
CA THR A 65 3.14 15.65 16.48
C THR A 65 4.62 15.98 16.59
N ASN A 66 4.97 17.27 16.48
CA ASN A 66 6.35 17.76 16.59
C ASN A 66 7.32 17.25 15.51
N ILE A 67 6.80 16.91 14.33
CA ILE A 67 7.59 16.43 13.19
C ILE A 67 8.12 17.62 12.38
N GLN A 68 9.44 17.83 12.42
CA GLN A 68 10.06 19.06 11.90
C GLN A 68 10.33 19.02 10.40
N ASN A 69 10.57 17.83 9.84
CA ASN A 69 10.92 17.67 8.44
C ASN A 69 10.28 16.40 7.84
N LYS A 70 10.35 16.28 6.51
CA LYS A 70 9.74 15.17 5.76
C LYS A 70 10.41 13.83 6.07
N GLN A 71 11.71 13.85 6.35
CA GLN A 71 12.51 12.67 6.63
C GLN A 71 12.06 12.04 7.95
N ASP A 72 11.88 12.85 8.99
CA ASP A 72 11.31 12.42 10.28
C ASP A 72 9.91 11.84 10.10
N ALA A 73 9.06 12.49 9.30
CA ALA A 73 7.71 11.99 9.01
C ALA A 73 7.72 10.61 8.33
N SER A 74 8.67 10.41 7.41
CA SER A 74 8.88 9.13 6.77
C SER A 74 9.33 8.11 7.80
N LEU A 75 10.35 8.41 8.61
CA LEU A 75 10.93 7.50 9.60
C LEU A 75 9.89 7.00 10.62
N GLU A 76 9.04 7.88 11.14
CA GLU A 76 7.96 7.53 12.08
C GLU A 76 6.87 6.63 11.46
N SER A 77 6.82 6.53 10.13
CA SER A 77 5.81 5.72 9.44
C SER A 77 6.24 4.28 9.18
N TRP A 78 7.48 3.88 9.54
CA TRP A 78 8.04 2.53 9.31
C TRP A 78 7.95 1.61 10.53
#